data_AF-A0A7V4SK50-F1
#
_entry.id   AF-A0A7V4SK50-F1
#
_cell.length_a   1.000
_cell.length_b   1.000
_cell.length_c   1.000
_cell.angle_alpha   90.00
_cell.angle_beta   90.00
_cell.angle_gamma   90.00
#
_symmetry.space_group_name_H-M   'P 1'
#
loop_
_entity.id
_entity.type
_entity.pdbx_description
1 polymer ?
#
loop_
_entity_poly.entity_id
_entity_poly.type
_entity_poly.pdbx_seq_one_letter_code
_entity_poly.pdbx_strand_id
1 'polypeptide(L)'
;MRKVLIVVAGLALCLFALSAFAANAEDPITQGDFAVLLASALGKPAPQGGWTPASATQYLGQGGISPLTGFWNAGAVLKEGDLAHLLRRMGLNFFTTQPEDPVTWGKAQAVLGQHRDFFRTYNPQGRVPGATTTHVNTGVGGQDAAAPTPASPSTP
;
A
#
# COMPACT_ATOMS: atom_id res chain seq x y z
N MET A 1 -2.54 -7.00 49.02
CA MET A 1 -3.78 -7.32 48.28
C MET A 1 -4.18 -6.21 47.28
N ARG A 2 -4.22 -4.93 47.69
CA ARG A 2 -4.59 -3.79 46.81
C ARG A 2 -3.69 -3.61 45.55
N LYS A 3 -2.39 -3.90 45.66
CA LYS A 3 -1.43 -3.82 44.53
C LYS A 3 -1.58 -4.97 43.51
N VAL A 4 -2.06 -6.14 43.95
CA VAL A 4 -2.28 -7.31 43.07
C VAL A 4 -3.53 -7.10 42.20
N LEU A 5 -4.57 -6.47 42.76
CA LEU A 5 -5.78 -6.09 42.01
C LEU A 5 -5.52 -5.10 40.87
N ILE A 6 -4.58 -4.16 41.05
CA ILE A 6 -4.24 -3.16 40.03
C ILE A 6 -3.46 -3.80 38.87
N VAL A 7 -2.56 -4.75 39.16
CA VAL A 7 -1.80 -5.46 38.12
C VAL A 7 -2.71 -6.39 37.30
N VAL A 8 -3.66 -7.08 37.95
CA VAL A 8 -4.62 -7.94 37.24
C VAL A 8 -5.59 -7.11 36.39
N ALA A 9 -6.08 -5.97 36.89
CA ALA A 9 -6.92 -5.07 36.12
C ALA A 9 -6.18 -4.44 34.93
N GLY A 10 -4.91 -4.05 35.10
CA GLY A 10 -4.08 -3.54 34.02
C GLY A 10 -3.76 -4.57 32.94
N LEU A 11 -3.48 -5.82 33.34
CA LEU A 11 -3.22 -6.92 32.42
C LEU A 11 -4.49 -7.32 31.63
N ALA A 12 -5.65 -7.34 32.30
CA ALA A 12 -6.94 -7.61 31.65
C ALA A 12 -7.34 -6.51 30.66
N LEU A 13 -7.06 -5.24 30.97
CA LEU A 13 -7.30 -4.11 30.07
C LEU A 13 -6.40 -4.15 28.83
N CYS A 14 -5.13 -4.53 28.99
CA CYS A 14 -4.22 -4.76 27.86
C CYS A 14 -4.66 -5.95 26.99
N LEU A 15 -5.12 -7.04 27.59
CA LEU A 15 -5.64 -8.19 26.84
C LEU A 15 -6.92 -7.86 26.05
N PHE A 16 -7.82 -7.06 26.64
CA PHE A 16 -9.03 -6.60 25.94
C PHE A 16 -8.74 -5.66 24.77
N ALA A 17 -7.74 -4.77 24.91
CA ALA A 17 -7.33 -3.87 23.84
C ALA A 17 -6.71 -4.62 22.65
N LEU A 18 -6.00 -5.74 22.89
CA LEU A 18 -5.49 -6.58 21.80
C LEU A 18 -6.62 -7.30 21.04
N SER A 19 -7.67 -7.77 21.71
CA SER A 19 -8.77 -8.49 21.05
C SER A 19 -9.60 -7.62 20.10
N ALA A 20 -9.73 -6.32 20.35
CA ALA A 20 -10.48 -5.42 19.46
C ALA A 20 -9.75 -5.17 18.12
N PHE A 21 -8.41 -5.16 18.12
CA PHE A 21 -7.62 -5.08 16.90
C PHE A 21 -7.66 -6.38 16.08
N ALA A 22 -7.71 -7.54 16.76
CA ALA A 22 -7.83 -8.83 16.09
C ALA A 22 -9.23 -9.05 15.50
N ALA A 23 -10.29 -8.58 16.16
CA ALA A 23 -11.68 -8.80 15.71
C ALA A 23 -12.00 -8.17 14.35
N ASN A 24 -11.44 -7.00 14.03
CA ASN A 24 -11.69 -6.32 12.77
C ASN A 24 -10.75 -6.76 11.63
N ALA A 25 -9.76 -7.62 11.92
CA ALA A 25 -8.76 -8.02 10.93
C ALA A 25 -9.34 -8.93 9.83
N GLU A 26 -10.41 -9.64 10.11
CA GLU A 26 -11.13 -10.50 9.15
C GLU A 26 -12.21 -9.76 8.37
N ASP A 27 -12.60 -8.56 8.82
CA ASP A 27 -13.63 -7.78 8.14
C ASP A 27 -13.13 -7.28 6.78
N PRO A 28 -14.00 -7.30 5.74
CA PRO A 28 -13.69 -6.72 4.45
C PRO A 28 -13.35 -5.24 4.55
N ILE A 29 -12.25 -4.83 3.92
CA ILE A 29 -11.86 -3.42 3.83
C ILE A 29 -12.52 -2.76 2.62
N THR A 30 -12.94 -1.51 2.78
CA THR A 30 -13.42 -0.70 1.66
C THR A 30 -12.24 -0.18 0.82
N GLN A 31 -12.49 0.16 -0.45
CA GLN A 31 -11.47 0.79 -1.27
C GLN A 31 -11.02 2.14 -0.70
N GLY A 32 -11.93 2.89 -0.07
CA GLY A 32 -11.63 4.18 0.54
C GLY A 32 -10.69 4.04 1.74
N ASP A 33 -10.98 3.09 2.62
CA ASP A 33 -10.14 2.79 3.78
C ASP A 33 -8.76 2.26 3.36
N PHE A 34 -8.73 1.37 2.35
CA PHE A 34 -7.47 0.91 1.78
C PHE A 34 -6.67 2.05 1.16
N ALA A 35 -7.31 2.98 0.46
CA ALA A 35 -6.64 4.15 -0.10
C ALA A 35 -5.99 5.00 1.00
N VAL A 36 -6.64 5.18 2.14
CA VAL A 36 -6.07 5.86 3.31
C VAL A 36 -4.85 5.12 3.84
N LEU A 37 -4.93 3.80 4.00
CA LEU A 37 -3.79 3.00 4.45
C LEU A 37 -2.61 3.10 3.48
N LEU A 38 -2.88 2.95 2.19
CA LEU A 38 -1.86 3.04 1.14
C LEU A 38 -1.24 4.43 1.12
N ALA A 39 -2.02 5.51 1.05
CA ALA A 39 -1.53 6.88 1.05
C ALA A 39 -0.72 7.22 2.31
N SER A 40 -1.07 6.64 3.46
CA SER A 40 -0.32 6.78 4.71
C SER A 40 0.98 5.98 4.73
N ALA A 41 1.05 4.86 4.01
CA ALA A 41 2.25 4.06 3.86
C ALA A 41 3.26 4.69 2.89
N LEU A 42 2.79 5.55 1.99
CA LEU A 42 3.64 6.31 1.08
C LEU A 42 4.43 7.37 1.85
N GLY A 43 5.69 7.61 1.46
CA GLY A 43 6.60 8.54 2.15
C GLY A 43 6.22 10.04 2.11
N LYS A 44 4.99 10.39 1.69
CA LYS A 44 4.53 11.78 1.60
C LYS A 44 3.91 12.23 2.93
N PRO A 45 4.20 13.45 3.41
CA PRO A 45 3.51 14.03 4.56
C PRO A 45 1.99 14.06 4.34
N ALA A 46 1.23 13.64 5.36
CA ALA A 46 -0.21 13.70 5.33
C ALA A 46 -0.70 15.17 5.22
N PRO A 47 -1.83 15.42 4.55
CA PRO A 47 -2.44 16.74 4.51
C PRO A 47 -2.89 17.20 5.91
N GLN A 48 -3.17 18.49 6.07
CA GLN A 48 -3.69 19.04 7.32
C GLN A 48 -5.04 18.37 7.64
N GLY A 49 -5.12 17.68 8.79
CA GLY A 49 -6.28 16.88 9.17
C GLY A 49 -6.16 15.38 8.86
N GLY A 50 -5.07 14.93 8.25
CA GLY A 50 -4.81 13.53 7.95
C GLY A 50 -5.46 13.05 6.65
N TRP A 51 -5.15 11.81 6.26
CA TRP A 51 -5.74 11.19 5.07
C TRP A 51 -7.19 10.80 5.34
N THR A 52 -8.06 11.26 4.45
CA THR A 52 -9.48 10.84 4.36
C THR A 52 -9.66 9.97 3.12
N PRO A 53 -10.70 9.11 3.04
CA PRO A 53 -10.97 8.33 1.83
C PRO A 53 -11.01 9.18 0.56
N ALA A 54 -11.64 10.36 0.61
CA ALA A 54 -11.69 11.28 -0.53
C ALA A 54 -10.32 11.84 -0.92
N SER A 55 -9.56 12.36 0.05
CA SER A 55 -8.23 12.95 -0.23
C SER A 55 -7.21 11.90 -0.67
N ALA A 56 -7.27 10.70 -0.10
CA ALA A 56 -6.37 9.60 -0.43
C ALA A 56 -6.64 9.04 -1.83
N THR A 57 -7.91 8.76 -2.17
CA THR A 57 -8.28 8.28 -3.52
C THR A 57 -7.96 9.31 -4.60
N GLN A 58 -8.18 10.60 -4.33
CA GLN A 58 -7.77 11.68 -5.23
C GLN A 58 -6.25 11.72 -5.43
N TYR A 59 -5.47 11.67 -4.34
CA TYR A 59 -4.02 11.70 -4.40
C TYR A 59 -3.44 10.50 -5.18
N LEU A 60 -3.95 9.30 -4.92
CA LEU A 60 -3.54 8.09 -5.64
C LEU A 60 -3.94 8.16 -7.11
N GLY A 61 -5.15 8.63 -7.41
CA GLY A 61 -5.65 8.82 -8.77
C GLY A 61 -4.81 9.80 -9.59
N GLN A 62 -4.38 10.91 -9.00
CA GLN A 62 -3.47 11.87 -9.65
C GLN A 62 -2.12 11.25 -10.04
N GLY A 63 -1.64 10.26 -9.27
CA GLY A 63 -0.44 9.49 -9.59
C GLY A 63 -0.68 8.28 -10.50
N GLY A 64 -1.86 8.19 -11.12
CA GLY A 64 -2.24 7.10 -12.01
C GLY A 64 -2.50 5.76 -11.32
N ILE A 65 -2.65 5.74 -9.99
CA ILE A 65 -2.98 4.56 -9.22
C ILE A 65 -4.50 4.48 -9.08
N SER A 66 -5.08 3.50 -9.74
CA SER A 66 -6.52 3.22 -9.68
C SER A 66 -6.80 1.72 -9.67
N PRO A 67 -7.95 1.29 -9.11
CA PRO A 67 -8.44 -0.08 -9.18
C PRO A 67 -8.62 -0.54 -10.63
N LEU A 68 -8.91 -1.82 -10.83
CA LEU A 68 -9.05 -2.41 -12.17
C LEU A 68 -10.16 -1.75 -12.99
N THR A 69 -11.23 -1.28 -12.33
CA THR A 69 -12.34 -0.53 -12.93
C THR A 69 -11.94 0.85 -13.47
N GLY A 70 -10.74 1.33 -13.12
CA GLY A 70 -10.18 2.60 -13.56
C GLY A 70 -10.50 3.79 -12.64
N PHE A 71 -11.42 3.65 -11.70
CA PHE A 71 -11.80 4.69 -10.74
C PHE A 71 -11.99 4.12 -9.34
N TRP A 72 -11.75 4.96 -8.33
CA TRP A 72 -11.97 4.60 -6.93
C TRP A 72 -13.45 4.71 -6.58
N ASN A 73 -13.99 3.68 -5.92
CA ASN A 73 -15.29 3.73 -5.27
C ASN A 73 -15.11 3.53 -3.77
N ALA A 74 -15.03 4.63 -3.02
CA ALA A 74 -14.65 4.62 -1.61
C ALA A 74 -15.53 3.70 -0.73
N GLY A 75 -16.81 3.53 -1.05
CA GLY A 75 -17.73 2.68 -0.28
C GLY A 75 -17.78 1.22 -0.75
N ALA A 76 -17.13 0.87 -1.87
CA ALA A 76 -17.09 -0.50 -2.35
C ALA A 76 -16.07 -1.32 -1.55
N VAL A 77 -16.36 -2.61 -1.38
CA VAL A 77 -15.38 -3.57 -0.85
C VAL A 77 -14.21 -3.70 -1.84
N LEU A 78 -12.98 -3.70 -1.32
CA LEU A 78 -11.80 -3.97 -2.13
C LEU A 78 -11.71 -5.46 -2.41
N LYS A 79 -11.60 -5.84 -3.68
CA LYS A 79 -11.38 -7.23 -4.10
C LYS A 79 -9.89 -7.54 -4.27
N GLU A 80 -9.51 -8.80 -4.15
CA GLU A 80 -8.12 -9.21 -4.32
C GLU A 80 -7.58 -8.91 -5.72
N GLY A 81 -8.43 -9.01 -6.74
CA GLY A 81 -8.07 -8.65 -8.12
C GLY A 81 -7.67 -7.19 -8.25
N ASP A 82 -8.40 -6.29 -7.58
CA ASP A 82 -8.08 -4.85 -7.53
C ASP A 82 -6.79 -4.60 -6.75
N LEU A 83 -6.61 -5.24 -5.59
CA LEU A 83 -5.38 -5.15 -4.80
C LEU A 83 -4.17 -5.61 -5.63
N ALA A 84 -4.27 -6.77 -6.28
CA ALA A 84 -3.21 -7.29 -7.14
C ALA A 84 -2.93 -6.37 -8.34
N HIS A 85 -3.96 -5.76 -8.94
CA HIS A 85 -3.80 -4.78 -9.99
C HIS A 85 -3.04 -3.54 -9.50
N LEU A 86 -3.46 -2.97 -8.37
CA LEU A 86 -2.85 -1.78 -7.76
C LEU A 86 -1.36 -2.00 -7.46
N LEU A 87 -1.04 -3.11 -6.79
CA LEU A 87 0.33 -3.45 -6.40
C LEU A 87 1.23 -3.68 -7.63
N ARG A 88 0.75 -4.41 -8.64
CA ARG A 88 1.47 -4.59 -9.92
C ARG A 88 1.66 -3.29 -10.66
N ARG A 89 0.64 -2.44 -10.70
CA ARG A 89 0.77 -1.12 -11.29
C ARG A 89 1.87 -0.33 -10.59
N MET A 90 2.00 -0.42 -9.27
CA MET A 90 3.08 0.23 -8.51
C MET A 90 4.46 -0.42 -8.75
N GLY A 91 4.53 -1.64 -9.27
CA GLY A 91 5.78 -2.34 -9.60
C GLY A 91 6.06 -3.55 -8.71
N LEU A 92 5.11 -3.96 -7.86
CA LEU A 92 5.22 -5.17 -7.06
C LEU A 92 4.63 -6.37 -7.80
N ASN A 93 5.37 -7.46 -7.87
CA ASN A 93 4.89 -8.72 -8.44
C ASN A 93 3.92 -9.40 -7.47
N PHE A 94 2.66 -9.00 -7.50
CA PHE A 94 1.59 -9.54 -6.66
C PHE A 94 0.51 -10.20 -7.51
N PHE A 95 0.17 -11.45 -7.19
CA PHE A 95 -0.81 -12.26 -7.89
C PHE A 95 -1.79 -12.88 -6.90
N THR A 96 -3.03 -13.08 -7.35
CA THR A 96 -4.05 -13.81 -6.59
C THR A 96 -4.68 -14.85 -7.50
N THR A 97 -5.05 -15.99 -6.93
CA THR A 97 -5.88 -17.02 -7.57
C THR A 97 -7.37 -16.82 -7.28
N GLN A 98 -7.72 -15.86 -6.43
CA GLN A 98 -9.08 -15.59 -5.95
C GLN A 98 -9.44 -14.11 -6.19
N PRO A 99 -9.52 -13.65 -7.45
CA PRO A 99 -9.65 -12.23 -7.76
C PRO A 99 -10.96 -11.59 -7.28
N GLU A 100 -12.00 -12.39 -7.07
CA GLU A 100 -13.32 -11.92 -6.64
C GLU A 100 -13.48 -11.84 -5.12
N ASP A 101 -12.52 -12.41 -4.36
CA ASP A 101 -12.61 -12.48 -2.91
C ASP A 101 -12.37 -11.08 -2.29
N PRO A 102 -13.05 -10.77 -1.17
CA PRO A 102 -12.84 -9.52 -0.47
C PRO A 102 -11.46 -9.52 0.21
N VAL A 103 -10.78 -8.38 0.15
CA VAL A 103 -9.58 -8.13 0.95
C VAL A 103 -10.04 -7.76 2.35
N THR A 104 -9.44 -8.39 3.36
CA THR A 104 -9.68 -8.04 4.75
C THR A 104 -8.71 -6.96 5.25
N TRP A 105 -9.05 -6.27 6.34
CA TRP A 105 -8.15 -5.32 6.99
C TRP A 105 -6.78 -5.93 7.32
N GLY A 106 -6.77 -7.14 7.87
CA GLY A 106 -5.55 -7.85 8.23
C GLY A 106 -4.68 -8.13 7.01
N LYS A 107 -5.28 -8.57 5.89
CA LYS A 107 -4.55 -8.82 4.64
C LYS A 107 -3.99 -7.52 4.05
N ALA A 108 -4.78 -6.45 4.01
CA ALA A 108 -4.33 -5.15 3.53
C ALA A 108 -3.12 -4.63 4.32
N GLN A 109 -3.20 -4.67 5.65
CA GLN A 109 -2.10 -4.25 6.52
C GLN A 109 -0.88 -5.15 6.39
N ALA A 110 -1.05 -6.47 6.30
CA ALA A 110 0.04 -7.42 6.13
C ALA A 110 0.83 -7.13 4.84
N VAL A 111 0.13 -6.89 3.73
CA VAL A 111 0.78 -6.56 2.45
C VAL A 111 1.55 -5.24 2.52
N LEU A 112 0.95 -4.19 3.10
CA LEU A 112 1.63 -2.90 3.26
C LEU A 112 2.85 -3.01 4.19
N GLY A 113 2.73 -3.79 5.26
CA GLY A 113 3.82 -4.06 6.20
C GLY A 113 4.96 -4.86 5.58
N GLN A 114 4.65 -5.91 4.82
CA GLN A 114 5.64 -6.76 4.14
C GLN A 114 6.49 -5.97 3.13
N HIS A 115 5.91 -4.97 2.47
CA HIS A 115 6.59 -4.14 1.48
C HIS A 115 6.82 -2.70 1.96
N ARG A 116 6.94 -2.49 3.28
CA ARG A 116 7.03 -1.15 3.87
C ARG A 116 8.13 -0.27 3.27
N ASP A 117 9.31 -0.83 3.05
CA ASP A 117 10.46 -0.05 2.54
C ASP A 117 10.24 0.40 1.09
N PHE A 118 9.58 -0.43 0.28
CA PHE A 118 9.12 -0.05 -1.05
C PHE A 118 8.15 1.13 -0.98
N PHE A 119 7.09 1.04 -0.17
CA PHE A 119 6.08 2.11 -0.09
C PHE A 119 6.64 3.43 0.44
N ARG A 120 7.56 3.40 1.40
CA ARG A 120 8.21 4.61 1.92
C ARG A 120 9.00 5.39 0.88
N THR A 121 9.60 4.71 -0.09
CA THR A 121 10.39 5.34 -1.15
C THR A 121 9.59 5.59 -2.42
N TYR A 122 8.43 4.94 -2.56
CA TYR A 122 7.59 5.05 -3.72
C TYR A 122 6.89 6.42 -3.79
N ASN A 123 7.07 7.12 -4.92
CA ASN A 123 6.40 8.38 -5.20
C ASN A 123 5.43 8.22 -6.40
N PRO A 124 4.11 8.18 -6.16
CA PRO A 124 3.13 8.04 -7.25
C PRO A 124 3.12 9.23 -8.21
N GLN A 125 3.53 10.42 -7.75
CA GLN A 125 3.52 11.64 -8.55
C GLN A 125 4.78 11.80 -9.41
N GLY A 126 5.83 10.99 -9.16
CA GLY A 126 7.06 11.00 -9.94
C GLY A 126 6.97 10.20 -11.24
N ARG A 127 5.84 9.55 -11.51
CA ARG A 127 5.63 8.75 -12.71
C ARG A 127 5.33 9.66 -13.90
N VAL A 128 6.34 9.83 -14.76
CA VAL A 128 6.13 10.36 -16.11
C VAL A 128 5.40 9.28 -16.92
N PRO A 129 4.24 9.57 -17.55
CA PRO A 129 3.55 8.63 -18.42
C PRO A 129 4.51 8.14 -19.52
N GLY A 130 4.79 6.83 -19.55
CA GLY A 130 5.74 6.21 -20.50
C GLY A 130 7.13 5.86 -19.95
N ALA A 131 7.45 6.22 -18.70
CA ALA A 131 8.71 5.82 -18.07
C ALA A 131 8.56 4.46 -17.36
N THR A 132 9.14 3.41 -17.95
CA THR A 132 9.34 2.13 -17.26
C THR A 132 10.52 2.28 -16.30
N THR A 133 10.26 2.48 -15.01
CA THR A 133 11.32 2.42 -14.00
C THR A 133 11.59 0.96 -13.63
N THR A 134 12.60 0.37 -14.26
CA THR A 134 13.16 -0.93 -13.85
C THR A 134 13.93 -0.73 -12.55
N HIS A 135 13.39 -1.20 -11.44
CA HIS A 135 14.13 -1.31 -10.19
C HIS A 135 15.02 -2.55 -10.25
N VAL A 136 16.27 -2.38 -10.69
CA VAL A 136 17.28 -3.45 -10.60
C VAL A 136 17.67 -3.57 -9.13
N ASN A 137 17.38 -4.73 -8.53
CA ASN A 137 17.80 -5.04 -7.18
C ASN A 137 19.32 -5.23 -7.15
N THR A 138 20.07 -4.17 -6.83
CA THR A 138 21.55 -4.20 -6.73
C THR A 138 22.01 -4.83 -5.41
N GLY A 139 21.37 -5.92 -5.01
CA GLY A 139 21.67 -6.68 -3.79
C GLY A 139 22.69 -7.80 -3.98
N VAL A 140 23.36 -7.89 -5.13
CA VAL A 140 24.43 -8.86 -5.37
C VAL A 140 25.57 -8.12 -6.06
N GLY A 141 26.72 -8.04 -5.37
CA GLY A 141 27.78 -7.08 -5.65
C GLY A 141 28.49 -7.22 -6.99
N GLY A 142 29.30 -6.21 -7.30
CA GLY A 142 30.28 -6.26 -8.38
C GLY A 142 30.26 -5.03 -9.28
N GLN A 143 31.14 -4.09 -8.95
CA GLN A 143 31.96 -3.23 -9.82
C GLN A 143 31.64 -3.14 -11.34
N ASP A 144 31.66 -1.88 -11.81
CA ASP A 144 32.02 -1.41 -13.14
C ASP A 144 31.12 -1.78 -14.33
N ALA A 145 30.25 -0.84 -14.73
CA ALA A 145 29.96 -0.63 -16.15
C ALA A 145 29.52 0.82 -16.39
N ALA A 146 30.36 1.57 -17.10
CA ALA A 146 30.06 2.87 -17.65
C ALA A 146 28.76 2.84 -18.47
N ALA A 147 27.92 3.84 -18.26
CA ALA A 147 26.69 4.03 -19.03
C ALA A 147 27.02 4.28 -20.51
N PRO A 148 26.42 3.55 -21.48
CA PRO A 148 26.42 3.99 -22.86
C PRO A 148 25.42 5.15 -23.03
N THR A 149 25.89 6.26 -23.57
CA THR A 149 25.07 7.40 -24.02
C THR A 149 24.03 6.96 -25.05
N PRO A 150 22.78 7.47 -25.01
CA PRO A 150 21.78 7.15 -26.01
C PRO A 150 22.16 7.71 -27.39
N ALA A 151 22.23 6.87 -28.41
CA ALA A 151 22.34 7.31 -29.80
C ALA A 151 20.96 7.77 -30.31
N SER A 152 20.90 8.98 -30.85
CA SER A 152 19.71 9.51 -31.55
C SER A 152 19.45 8.75 -32.86
N PRO A 153 18.19 8.45 -33.22
CA PRO A 153 17.89 7.83 -34.49
C PRO A 153 17.93 8.85 -35.64
N SER A 154 18.75 8.56 -36.65
CA SER A 154 18.70 9.22 -37.96
C SER A 154 17.58 8.57 -38.80
N THR A 155 16.56 9.34 -39.17
CA THR A 155 15.53 8.90 -40.13
C THR A 155 16.07 8.91 -41.57
N PRO A 156 15.63 7.96 -42.43
CA PRO A 156 15.98 7.91 -43.85
C PRO A 156 15.28 8.98 -44.69
#